data_AF-A0A9J6GP71-F1
#
_entry.id   AF-A0A9J6GP71-F1
#
_cell.length_a   1.000
_cell.length_b   1.000
_cell.length_c   1.000
_cell.angle_alpha   90.00
_cell.angle_beta   90.00
_cell.angle_gamma   90.00
#
_symmetry.space_group_name_H-M   'P 1'
#
loop_
_entity.id
_entity.type
_entity.pdbx_description
1 polymer ?
#
loop_
_entity_poly.entity_id
_entity_poly.type
_entity_poly.pdbx_seq_one_letter_code
_entity_poly.pdbx_strand_id
1 'polypeptide(L)' 'MPELEELVPAWFRSAENMIKTCEITYEAAGSIILLFLNEKSRMLIANKSVGRQLFYAEVRDAILEELTLTPEE' A
#
# COMPACT_ATOMS: atom_id res chain seq x y z
N MET A 1 13.80 22.31 4.66
CA MET A 1 13.53 21.13 3.83
C MET A 1 12.09 20.71 4.11
N PRO A 2 11.10 21.08 3.29
CA PRO A 2 9.83 20.39 3.31
C PRO A 2 10.06 19.05 2.57
N GLU A 3 10.02 17.93 3.29
CA GLU A 3 8.80 17.13 3.49
C GLU A 3 8.75 16.01 2.44
N LEU A 4 9.57 14.98 2.63
CA LEU A 4 9.35 13.61 2.11
C LEU A 4 7.97 13.05 2.49
N GLU A 5 7.25 13.76 3.35
CA GLU A 5 5.86 13.54 3.72
C GLU A 5 4.86 13.74 2.55
N GLU A 6 5.19 14.50 1.50
CA GLU A 6 4.23 14.81 0.41
C GLU A 6 3.99 13.65 -0.59
N LEU A 7 4.82 12.61 -0.62
CA LEU A 7 4.71 11.54 -1.63
C LEU A 7 3.85 10.34 -1.20
N VAL A 8 3.46 10.25 0.07
CA VAL A 8 2.59 9.17 0.56
C VAL A 8 1.13 9.61 0.43
N PRO A 9 0.32 8.94 -0.40
CA PRO A 9 -1.07 9.35 -0.61
C PRO A 9 -1.86 9.44 0.71
N ALA A 10 -2.78 10.39 0.81
CA ALA A 10 -3.58 10.59 2.02
C ALA A 10 -4.35 9.32 2.45
N TRP A 11 -4.80 8.51 1.49
CA TRP A 11 -5.47 7.23 1.76
C TRP A 11 -4.54 6.22 2.45
N PHE A 12 -3.23 6.28 2.18
CA PHE A 12 -2.24 5.38 2.75
C PHE A 12 -2.06 5.65 4.25
N ARG A 13 -1.97 6.94 4.63
CA ARG A 13 -1.94 7.37 6.04
C ARG A 13 -3.22 6.97 6.77
N SER A 14 -4.38 7.08 6.11
CA SER A 14 -5.66 6.63 6.67
C SER A 14 -5.69 5.11 6.91
N ALA A 15 -5.17 4.32 5.98
CA ALA A 15 -5.06 2.87 6.14
C ALA A 15 -4.10 2.49 7.29
N GLU A 16 -2.94 3.16 7.40
CA GLU A 16 -2.01 2.98 8.51
C GLU A 16 -2.63 3.31 9.87
N ASN A 17 -3.34 4.43 9.96
CA ASN A 17 -4.05 4.81 11.18
C ASN A 17 -5.11 3.78 11.55
N MET A 18 -5.84 3.24 10.56
CA MET A 18 -6.84 2.20 10.82
C MET A 18 -6.19 0.90 11.32
N ILE A 19 -5.10 0.46 10.68
CA ILE A 19 -4.33 -0.73 11.10
C ILE A 19 -3.84 -0.57 12.55
N LYS A 20 -3.28 0.59 12.90
CA LYS A 20 -2.77 0.88 14.24
C LYS A 20 -3.89 0.98 15.28
N THR A 21 -4.96 1.71 14.98
CA THR A 21 -6.04 2.00 15.94
C THR A 21 -6.88 0.76 16.24
N CYS A 22 -7.06 -0.12 15.25
CA CYS A 22 -7.86 -1.34 15.41
C CYS A 22 -7.01 -2.56 15.81
N GLU A 23 -5.74 -2.36 16.20
CA GLU A 23 -4.80 -3.43 16.62
C GLU A 23 -4.74 -4.60 15.63
N ILE A 24 -4.80 -4.27 14.34
CA ILE A 24 -4.89 -5.28 13.28
C ILE A 24 -3.54 -5.98 13.18
N THR A 25 -3.58 -7.32 13.16
CA THR A 25 -2.36 -8.10 13.02
C THR A 25 -1.65 -7.80 11.71
N TYR A 26 -0.31 -7.89 11.72
CA TYR A 26 0.51 -7.62 10.53
C TYR A 26 0.14 -8.53 9.35
N GLU A 27 -0.33 -9.74 9.63
CA GLU A 27 -0.83 -10.69 8.64
C GLU A 27 -2.10 -10.13 7.95
N ALA A 28 -3.05 -9.60 8.72
CA ALA A 28 -4.31 -9.07 8.18
C ALA A 28 -4.14 -7.68 7.54
N ALA A 29 -3.15 -6.89 7.97
CA ALA A 29 -2.88 -5.55 7.47
C ALA A 29 -2.62 -5.51 5.95
N GLY A 30 -1.95 -6.55 5.41
CA GLY A 30 -1.70 -6.68 3.97
C GLY A 30 -2.98 -6.85 3.14
N SER A 31 -4.01 -7.50 3.69
CA SER A 31 -5.32 -7.64 3.02
C SER A 31 -6.16 -6.38 3.11
N ILE A 32 -6.03 -5.64 4.21
CA ILE A 32 -6.81 -4.42 4.44
C ILE A 32 -6.40 -3.29 3.53
N ILE A 33 -5.09 -3.12 3.31
CA ILE A 33 -4.62 -2.05 2.43
C ILE A 33 -5.12 -2.23 0.99
N LEU A 34 -5.39 -3.46 0.53
CA LEU A 34 -5.97 -3.73 -0.79
C LEU A 34 -7.34 -3.07 -1.00
N LEU A 35 -8.11 -2.86 0.06
CA LEU A 35 -9.43 -2.23 0.00
C LEU A 35 -9.35 -0.75 -0.41
N PHE A 36 -8.20 -0.11 -0.19
CA PHE A 36 -7.96 1.29 -0.51
C PHE A 36 -7.29 1.49 -1.89
N LEU A 37 -6.84 0.40 -2.51
CA LEU A 37 -6.19 0.44 -3.82
C LEU A 37 -7.22 0.56 -4.92
N ASN A 38 -6.87 1.27 -6.00
CA ASN A 38 -7.61 1.19 -7.26
C ASN A 38 -7.39 -0.18 -7.94
N GLU A 39 -8.13 -0.45 -9.01
CA GLU A 39 -8.07 -1.73 -9.72
C GLU A 39 -6.66 -2.03 -10.28
N LYS A 40 -5.99 -1.02 -10.85
CA LYS A 40 -4.62 -1.14 -11.37
C LYS A 40 -3.64 -1.60 -10.29
N SER A 41 -3.63 -0.94 -9.13
CA SER A 41 -2.75 -1.28 -8.02
C SER A 41 -3.11 -2.62 -7.38
N ARG A 42 -4.40 -2.99 -7.32
CA ARG A 42 -4.79 -4.35 -6.88
C ARG A 42 -4.25 -5.43 -7.81
N MET A 43 -4.32 -5.22 -9.12
CA MET A 43 -3.77 -6.15 -10.12
C MET A 43 -2.24 -6.26 -10.02
N LEU A 44 -1.53 -5.16 -9.80
CA LEU A 44 -0.10 -5.16 -9.52
C LEU A 44 0.23 -6.06 -8.33
N ILE A 45 -0.47 -5.87 -7.21
CA ILE A 45 -0.25 -6.64 -6.00
C ILE A 45 -0.62 -8.11 -6.19
N ALA A 46 -1.72 -8.41 -6.88
CA ALA A 46 -2.12 -9.78 -7.23
C ALA A 46 -1.04 -10.49 -8.06
N ASN A 47 -0.45 -9.80 -9.05
CA ASN A 47 0.64 -10.34 -9.87
C ASN A 47 1.91 -10.58 -9.06
N LYS A 48 2.28 -9.67 -8.14
CA LYS A 48 3.42 -9.83 -7.23
C LYS A 48 3.20 -10.93 -6.17
N SER A 49 1.95 -11.22 -5.83
CA SER A 49 1.61 -12.21 -4.81
C SER A 49 1.98 -13.64 -5.20
N VAL A 50 2.01 -13.99 -6.50
CA VAL A 50 2.28 -15.35 -7.02
C VAL A 50 1.56 -16.45 -6.20
N GLY A 51 0.30 -16.20 -5.81
CA GLY A 51 -0.51 -17.17 -5.06
C GLY A 51 -0.20 -17.30 -3.56
N ARG A 52 0.63 -16.42 -2.98
CA ARG A 52 0.82 -16.30 -1.53
C ARG A 52 0.29 -14.97 -0.99
N GLN A 53 0.00 -14.93 0.30
CA GLN A 53 -0.30 -13.68 0.98
C GLN A 53 0.96 -12.81 1.03
N LEU A 54 0.81 -11.53 0.70
CA LEU A 54 1.86 -10.53 0.90
C LEU A 54 1.67 -9.87 2.26
N PHE A 55 2.77 -9.69 2.99
CA PHE A 55 2.76 -8.92 4.21
C PHE A 55 2.59 -7.43 3.91
N TYR A 56 2.11 -6.68 4.90
CA TYR A 56 1.88 -5.24 4.78
C TYR A 56 3.11 -4.48 4.23
N ALA A 57 4.32 -4.80 4.69
CA ALA A 57 5.54 -4.18 4.22
C ALA A 57 5.77 -4.40 2.71
N GLU A 58 5.54 -5.62 2.23
CA GLU A 58 5.69 -5.96 0.81
C GLU A 58 4.67 -5.24 -0.07
N VAL A 59 3.43 -5.13 0.41
CA VAL A 59 2.36 -4.41 -0.28
C VAL A 59 2.67 -2.91 -0.32
N ARG A 60 3.08 -2.31 0.80
CA ARG A 60 3.51 -0.91 0.87
C ARG A 60 4.63 -0.63 -0.13
N ASP A 61 5.70 -1.41 -0.08
CA ASP A 61 6.89 -1.13 -0.88
C ASP A 61 6.56 -1.24 -2.38
N ALA A 62 5.74 -2.22 -2.77
CA ALA A 62 5.26 -2.34 -4.14
C ALA A 62 4.36 -1.18 -4.60
N ILE A 63 3.51 -0.64 -3.71
CA ILE A 63 2.68 0.53 -4.02
C ILE A 63 3.54 1.78 -4.14
N LEU A 64 4.47 1.99 -3.22
CA LEU A 64 5.36 3.14 -3.26
C LEU A 64 6.22 3.12 -4.53
N GLU A 65 6.75 1.95 -4.89
CA GLU A 65 7.50 1.74 -6.15
C GLU A 65 6.65 2.12 -7.38
N GLU A 66 5.39 1.66 -7.45
CA GLU A 66 4.45 2.01 -8.52
C GLU A 66 4.11 3.51 -8.54
N LEU A 67 3.93 4.13 -7.38
CA LEU A 67 3.62 5.56 -7.27
C LEU A 67 4.82 6.44 -7.64
N THR A 68 6.05 5.97 -7.47
CA THR A 68 7.27 6.63 -7.98
C THR A 68 7.52 6.40 -9.47
N LEU A 69 6.80 5.48 -10.11
CA LEU A 69 6.89 5.18 -11.55
C LEU A 69 5.62 5.63 -12.29
N THR A 70 5.25 6.90 -12.14
CA THR A 70 4.60 7.63 -13.23
C THR A 70 5.49 8.81 -13.62
N PRO A 71 6.39 8.64 -14.59
CA PRO A 71 6.68 9.74 -15.49
C PRO A 71 5.42 9.92 -16.33
N GLU A 72 4.50 10.77 -15.87
CA GLU A 72 3.66 11.49 -16.84
C GLU A 72 4.59 12.52 -17.51
N GLU A 73 5.07 12.16 -18.70
CA GLU A 73 5.18 13.12 -19.80
C GLU A 73 3.85 13.12 -20.57
#